data_AF-A0A7W1E6C2-F1
#
_entry.id   AF-A0A7W1E6C2-F1
#
_cell.length_a   1.000
_cell.length_b   1.000
_cell.length_c   1.000
_cell.angle_alpha   90.00
_cell.angle_beta   90.00
_cell.angle_gamma   90.00
#
_symmetry.space_group_name_H-M   'P 1'
#
loop_
_entity.id
_entity.type
_entity.pdbx_description
1 polymer ?
#
loop_
_entity_poly.entity_id
_entity_poly.type
_entity_poly.pdbx_seq_one_letter_code
_entity_poly.pdbx_strand_id
1 'polypeptide(L)'
;MIAFPEQVKEAARAAGVFRFPSDEGAHATPPHLDVDDVSRELGPEGSVAAAMGGYEDRPGQRSMAAAITEVFNDGGTALLEAGTGVGKSLAYLIPALRWAALTGEKTLVSTNTINLQEQLVAKDLPFLAQAFAGKQSVRFALMKGWRNYLCLLRMNQAELLGATLFDSSVADEIQSLKEWSARTTDGSLSDLAVPPSSEAWDEVAAEPDLCIRQKCPHYQQCFMFTARRRAADAHVIVANHHLLMADVAVRRTTNNWDDAAVLPAYTRLVVDEGHHLEEAASAHLGASSSRRSLNRLLARLDKRGRGLIPTLMARLSSDRGDAFALANLDLVRQRILPALAGAREKGALVFDLIEAALRDSGQQTLRITTEFAFHPVWKRGLNAALTDLLASMKLMEDNFKVVRDRLNSKASDTGIYSLIAELQGVSRRMEAMGYALEGALRPEPSGESAVRWIESRGRESNVAVSWVPLNLAPILRDDLFERVETAVVTSATLAADGSFDFIRKRL
;
A
#
# COMPACT_ATOMS: atom_id res chain seq x y z
N MET A 1 6.64 -25.43 -32.37
CA MET A 1 8.05 -25.64 -32.74
C MET A 1 8.34 -24.86 -34.02
N ILE A 2 8.71 -23.58 -33.89
CA ILE A 2 9.04 -22.69 -35.02
C ILE A 2 10.43 -22.12 -34.71
N ALA A 3 11.36 -22.25 -35.66
CA ALA A 3 12.76 -21.92 -35.48
C ALA A 3 13.02 -20.44 -35.78
N PHE A 4 13.54 -19.71 -34.78
CA PHE A 4 13.99 -18.33 -34.92
C PHE A 4 15.48 -18.24 -35.34
N PRO A 5 15.89 -17.19 -36.09
CA PRO A 5 17.28 -16.95 -36.48
C PRO A 5 18.23 -16.76 -35.27
N GLU A 6 19.45 -17.32 -35.35
CA GLU A 6 20.44 -17.34 -34.25
C GLU A 6 20.81 -15.95 -33.68
N GLN A 7 20.71 -14.89 -34.48
CA GLN A 7 21.08 -13.52 -34.06
C GLN A 7 20.13 -12.93 -33.00
N VAL A 8 18.86 -13.36 -32.97
CA VAL A 8 17.88 -12.92 -31.94
C VAL A 8 18.11 -13.68 -30.63
N LYS A 9 18.60 -14.92 -30.70
CA LYS A 9 18.92 -15.73 -29.50
C LYS A 9 20.15 -15.22 -28.76
N GLU A 10 21.15 -14.67 -29.44
CA GLU A 10 22.33 -14.09 -28.78
C GLU A 10 22.01 -12.79 -28.02
N ALA A 11 21.14 -11.94 -28.57
CA ALA A 11 20.68 -10.73 -27.87
C ALA A 11 19.81 -11.05 -26.64
N ALA A 12 18.92 -12.06 -26.74
CA ALA A 12 18.09 -12.51 -25.62
C ALA A 12 18.86 -13.31 -24.55
N ARG A 13 19.90 -14.06 -24.94
CA ARG A 13 20.81 -14.75 -24.00
C ARG A 13 21.68 -13.79 -23.21
N ALA A 14 22.07 -12.65 -23.80
CA ALA A 14 22.73 -11.57 -23.07
C ALA A 14 21.80 -10.84 -22.08
N ALA A 15 20.47 -11.03 -22.20
CA ALA A 15 19.45 -10.31 -21.42
C ALA A 15 18.67 -11.17 -20.38
N GLY A 16 19.06 -12.43 -20.14
CA GLY A 16 18.57 -13.19 -18.97
C GLY A 16 17.07 -13.52 -18.90
N VAL A 17 16.37 -13.67 -20.03
CA VAL A 17 14.92 -13.99 -20.06
C VAL A 17 14.64 -15.43 -19.58
N PHE A 18 13.88 -15.59 -18.48
CA PHE A 18 13.45 -16.88 -17.94
C PHE A 18 11.95 -17.13 -18.18
N ARG A 19 11.60 -18.32 -18.68
CA ARG A 19 10.23 -18.71 -19.03
C ARG A 19 9.70 -19.76 -18.05
N PHE A 20 8.44 -19.62 -17.63
CA PHE A 20 7.66 -20.69 -17.00
C PHE A 20 6.61 -21.18 -18.00
N PRO A 21 6.28 -22.49 -18.06
CA PRO A 21 5.32 -23.00 -19.03
C PRO A 21 3.88 -22.62 -18.64
N SER A 22 3.10 -22.10 -19.60
CA SER A 22 1.64 -21.94 -19.49
C SER A 22 0.93 -23.00 -20.35
N ASP A 23 -0.20 -23.50 -19.85
CA ASP A 23 -0.99 -24.59 -20.44
C ASP A 23 -1.72 -24.14 -21.73
N GLU A 24 -1.67 -24.99 -22.75
CA GLU A 24 -2.22 -24.74 -24.10
C GLU A 24 -3.75 -24.99 -24.15
N GLY A 25 -4.52 -23.91 -24.36
CA GLY A 25 -5.92 -23.96 -24.77
C GLY A 25 -6.12 -23.22 -26.08
N ALA A 26 -6.65 -23.91 -27.10
CA ALA A 26 -6.93 -23.38 -28.43
C ALA A 26 -7.86 -22.15 -28.40
N HIS A 27 -7.56 -21.06 -29.14
CA HIS A 27 -8.49 -20.14 -29.83
C HIS A 27 -7.77 -18.87 -30.34
N ALA A 28 -8.04 -18.48 -31.59
CA ALA A 28 -7.59 -17.26 -32.29
C ALA A 28 -6.05 -17.07 -32.38
N THR A 29 -5.56 -16.41 -33.44
CA THR A 29 -4.16 -15.96 -33.41
C THR A 29 -4.04 -14.98 -32.25
N PRO A 30 -3.21 -15.24 -31.23
CA PRO A 30 -3.09 -14.34 -30.10
C PRO A 30 -2.67 -12.95 -30.58
N PRO A 31 -3.16 -11.88 -29.93
CA PRO A 31 -2.75 -10.53 -30.28
C PRO A 31 -1.22 -10.45 -30.20
N HIS A 32 -0.61 -9.94 -31.27
CA HIS A 32 0.84 -9.92 -31.44
C HIS A 32 1.27 -8.54 -31.91
N LEU A 33 2.13 -7.90 -31.13
CA LEU A 33 2.81 -6.66 -31.52
C LEU A 33 3.99 -6.97 -32.43
N ASP A 34 4.11 -6.23 -33.52
CA ASP A 34 5.33 -6.23 -34.32
C ASP A 34 6.46 -5.55 -33.53
N VAL A 35 7.50 -6.33 -33.23
CA VAL A 35 8.66 -5.91 -32.44
C VAL A 35 9.45 -4.81 -33.15
N ASP A 36 9.55 -4.88 -34.48
CA ASP A 36 10.23 -3.89 -35.29
C ASP A 36 9.43 -2.59 -35.36
N ASP A 37 8.09 -2.66 -35.38
CA ASP A 37 7.24 -1.46 -35.25
C ASP A 37 7.49 -0.74 -33.91
N VAL A 38 7.49 -1.47 -32.79
CA VAL A 38 7.73 -0.88 -31.46
C VAL A 38 9.14 -0.29 -31.37
N SER A 39 10.15 -1.01 -31.88
CA SER A 39 11.53 -0.55 -31.94
C SER A 39 11.66 0.71 -32.81
N ARG A 40 10.95 0.78 -33.94
CA ARG A 40 10.92 1.96 -34.83
C ARG A 40 10.32 3.20 -34.18
N GLU A 41 9.35 3.06 -33.28
CA GLU A 41 8.80 4.22 -32.55
C GLU A 41 9.85 4.95 -31.70
N LEU A 42 10.89 4.22 -31.27
CA LEU A 42 12.08 4.70 -30.58
C LEU A 42 13.29 4.89 -31.50
N GLY A 43 13.12 4.82 -32.82
CA GLY A 43 14.20 5.09 -33.78
C GLY A 43 14.24 6.56 -34.23
N PRO A 44 15.27 6.95 -35.01
CA PRO A 44 15.44 8.31 -35.54
C PRO A 44 14.27 8.84 -36.38
N GLU A 45 13.51 7.94 -37.01
CA GLU A 45 12.32 8.26 -37.82
C GLU A 45 11.00 7.95 -37.07
N GLY A 46 11.08 7.59 -35.79
CA GLY A 46 9.94 7.21 -34.96
C GLY A 46 9.12 8.39 -34.45
N SER A 47 7.95 8.11 -33.85
CA SER A 47 7.12 9.17 -33.27
C SER A 47 7.82 9.95 -32.16
N VAL A 48 8.67 9.26 -31.38
CA VAL A 48 9.42 9.89 -30.29
C VAL A 48 10.40 10.92 -30.83
N ALA A 49 11.16 10.57 -31.88
CA ALA A 49 12.11 11.48 -32.51
C ALA A 49 11.39 12.67 -33.16
N ALA A 50 10.26 12.44 -33.85
CA ALA A 50 9.47 13.50 -34.47
C ALA A 50 8.90 14.51 -33.45
N ALA A 51 8.56 14.06 -32.24
CA ALA A 51 8.02 14.90 -31.18
C ALA A 51 9.11 15.54 -30.29
N MET A 52 10.33 15.02 -30.29
CA MET A 52 11.40 15.43 -29.39
C MET A 52 12.44 16.29 -30.14
N GLY A 53 12.48 17.59 -29.83
CA GLY A 53 13.36 18.55 -30.54
C GLY A 53 14.88 18.32 -30.40
N GLY A 54 15.33 17.40 -29.54
CA GLY A 54 16.73 17.05 -29.31
C GLY A 54 16.93 15.54 -29.12
N TYR A 55 16.28 14.74 -29.96
CA TYR A 55 16.34 13.28 -29.88
C TYR A 55 17.77 12.76 -30.14
N GLU A 56 18.19 11.81 -29.31
CA GLU A 56 19.44 11.07 -29.43
C GLU A 56 19.10 9.60 -29.59
N ASP A 57 19.65 8.95 -30.62
CA ASP A 57 19.43 7.53 -30.82
C ASP A 57 20.18 6.70 -29.78
N ARG A 58 19.44 5.82 -29.08
CA ARG A 58 19.96 4.96 -28.02
C ARG A 58 19.65 3.51 -28.35
N PRO A 59 20.56 2.77 -29.00
CA PRO A 59 20.33 1.38 -29.39
C PRO A 59 19.89 0.48 -28.22
N GLY A 60 20.48 0.66 -27.04
CA GLY A 60 20.08 -0.09 -25.83
C GLY A 60 18.63 0.15 -25.40
N GLN A 61 18.09 1.35 -25.63
CA GLN A 61 16.69 1.67 -25.35
C GLN A 61 15.74 0.89 -26.29
N ARG A 62 16.10 0.81 -27.58
CA ARG A 62 15.34 0.02 -28.57
C ARG A 62 15.42 -1.46 -28.29
N SER A 63 16.60 -1.99 -27.97
CA SER A 63 16.78 -3.39 -27.60
C SER A 63 15.96 -3.76 -26.37
N MET A 64 15.91 -2.88 -25.36
CA MET A 64 15.06 -3.06 -24.18
C MET A 64 13.58 -3.08 -24.57
N ALA A 65 13.11 -2.14 -25.40
CA ALA A 65 11.73 -2.10 -25.87
C ALA A 65 11.34 -3.33 -26.70
N ALA A 66 12.25 -3.82 -27.54
CA ALA A 66 12.06 -5.03 -28.32
C ALA A 66 11.92 -6.26 -27.41
N ALA A 67 12.83 -6.42 -26.45
CA ALA A 67 12.79 -7.52 -25.48
C ALA A 67 11.50 -7.50 -24.64
N ILE A 68 11.02 -6.32 -24.25
CA ILE A 68 9.75 -6.18 -23.54
C ILE A 68 8.57 -6.56 -24.44
N THR A 69 8.57 -6.11 -25.70
CA THR A 69 7.53 -6.46 -26.68
C THR A 69 7.39 -7.97 -26.86
N GLU A 70 8.51 -8.69 -26.98
CA GLU A 70 8.53 -10.16 -27.07
C GLU A 70 7.85 -10.80 -25.86
N VAL A 71 8.14 -10.33 -24.65
CA VAL A 71 7.56 -10.89 -23.41
C VAL A 71 6.09 -10.50 -23.25
N PHE A 72 5.67 -9.37 -23.80
CA PHE A 72 4.25 -9.01 -23.90
C PHE A 72 3.50 -9.96 -24.86
N ASN A 73 4.09 -10.30 -25.99
CA ASN A 73 3.50 -11.24 -26.96
C ASN A 73 3.44 -12.68 -26.40
N ASP A 74 4.53 -13.17 -25.85
CA ASP A 74 4.69 -14.57 -25.43
C ASP A 74 4.18 -14.84 -24.00
N GLY A 75 4.10 -13.81 -23.17
CA GLY A 75 3.93 -13.95 -21.72
C GLY A 75 5.24 -14.26 -20.99
N GLY A 76 5.17 -14.34 -19.65
CA GLY A 76 6.28 -14.70 -18.77
C GLY A 76 6.95 -13.51 -18.06
N THR A 77 8.14 -13.75 -17.50
CA THR A 77 8.85 -12.76 -16.69
C THR A 77 10.20 -12.38 -17.31
N ALA A 78 10.45 -11.07 -17.46
CA ALA A 78 11.72 -10.53 -17.92
C ALA A 78 12.44 -9.78 -16.79
N LEU A 79 13.73 -10.07 -16.61
CA LEU A 79 14.62 -9.31 -15.75
C LEU A 79 15.59 -8.53 -16.65
N LEU A 80 15.56 -7.20 -16.58
CA LEU A 80 16.31 -6.33 -17.48
C LEU A 80 17.19 -5.37 -16.67
N GLU A 81 18.50 -5.44 -16.85
CA GLU A 81 19.41 -4.43 -16.32
C GLU A 81 19.62 -3.33 -17.37
N ALA A 82 19.33 -2.08 -16.99
CA ALA A 82 19.52 -0.93 -17.85
C ALA A 82 20.11 0.23 -17.05
N GLY A 83 21.30 0.67 -17.47
CA GLY A 83 22.01 1.78 -16.83
C GLY A 83 21.19 3.06 -16.72
N THR A 84 21.57 3.93 -15.80
CA THR A 84 20.96 5.26 -15.67
C THR A 84 21.12 6.05 -16.95
N GLY A 85 20.07 6.75 -17.39
CA GLY A 85 20.11 7.58 -18.60
C GLY A 85 19.82 6.83 -19.91
N VAL A 86 19.69 5.49 -19.91
CA VAL A 86 19.31 4.70 -21.11
C VAL A 86 17.91 5.07 -21.63
N GLY A 87 17.08 5.71 -20.82
CA GLY A 87 15.70 6.04 -21.18
C GLY A 87 14.71 4.89 -20.93
N LYS A 88 14.94 4.15 -19.84
CA LYS A 88 14.13 3.00 -19.38
C LYS A 88 12.62 3.26 -19.47
N SER A 89 12.19 4.45 -19.02
CA SER A 89 10.77 4.85 -19.02
C SER A 89 10.09 4.66 -20.37
N LEU A 90 10.64 5.23 -21.44
CA LEU A 90 10.02 5.11 -22.76
C LEU A 90 10.11 3.67 -23.29
N ALA A 91 11.19 2.95 -22.97
CA ALA A 91 11.40 1.58 -23.41
C ALA A 91 10.33 0.61 -22.88
N TYR A 92 9.84 0.79 -21.65
CA TYR A 92 8.74 -0.03 -21.13
C TYR A 92 7.35 0.59 -21.36
N LEU A 93 7.22 1.92 -21.47
CA LEU A 93 5.91 2.58 -21.65
C LEU A 93 5.36 2.40 -23.06
N ILE A 94 6.21 2.43 -24.09
CA ILE A 94 5.77 2.28 -25.48
C ILE A 94 5.15 0.90 -25.75
N PRO A 95 5.81 -0.24 -25.44
CA PRO A 95 5.17 -1.55 -25.61
C PRO A 95 3.89 -1.67 -24.77
N ALA A 96 3.88 -1.15 -23.53
CA ALA A 96 2.68 -1.15 -22.69
C ALA A 96 1.49 -0.40 -23.33
N LEU A 97 1.74 0.78 -23.92
CA LEU A 97 0.71 1.57 -24.60
C LEU A 97 0.23 0.89 -25.89
N ARG A 98 1.15 0.33 -26.68
CA ARG A 98 0.82 -0.36 -27.92
C ARG A 98 0.03 -1.64 -27.65
N TRP A 99 0.39 -2.38 -26.60
CA TRP A 99 -0.36 -3.55 -26.15
C TRP A 99 -1.79 -3.16 -25.77
N ALA A 100 -1.94 -2.15 -24.92
CA ALA A 100 -3.26 -1.68 -24.50
C ALA A 100 -4.12 -1.19 -25.67
N ALA A 101 -3.53 -0.60 -26.71
CA ALA A 101 -4.26 -0.21 -27.91
C ALA A 101 -4.68 -1.41 -28.78
N LEU A 102 -3.91 -2.50 -28.77
CA LEU A 102 -4.20 -3.72 -29.51
C LEU A 102 -5.26 -4.58 -28.81
N THR A 103 -5.17 -4.72 -27.49
CA THR A 103 -5.95 -5.71 -26.71
C THR A 103 -7.00 -5.08 -25.79
N GLY A 104 -6.85 -3.80 -25.43
CA GLY A 104 -7.63 -3.16 -24.37
C GLY A 104 -7.18 -3.53 -22.95
N GLU A 105 -6.16 -4.39 -22.82
CA GLU A 105 -5.62 -4.80 -21.52
C GLU A 105 -4.82 -3.68 -20.84
N LYS A 106 -4.80 -3.70 -19.51
CA LYS A 106 -4.13 -2.69 -18.70
C LYS A 106 -2.74 -3.14 -18.29
N THR A 107 -1.80 -2.20 -18.37
CA THR A 107 -0.47 -2.38 -17.79
C THR A 107 -0.35 -1.57 -16.49
N LEU A 108 0.07 -2.23 -15.42
CA LEU A 108 0.48 -1.57 -14.19
C LEU A 108 1.99 -1.29 -14.24
N VAL A 109 2.39 -0.04 -14.03
CA VAL A 109 3.78 0.38 -13.85
C VAL A 109 3.98 0.73 -12.37
N SER A 110 4.75 -0.09 -11.69
CA SER A 110 5.13 0.08 -10.29
C SER A 110 6.54 0.65 -10.19
N THR A 111 6.71 1.78 -9.51
CA THR A 111 8.02 2.41 -9.26
C THR A 111 8.37 2.39 -7.76
N ASN A 112 9.62 2.70 -7.40
CA ASN A 112 9.98 2.76 -5.98
C ASN A 112 9.31 3.94 -5.22
N THR A 113 9.38 5.16 -5.77
CA THR A 113 8.98 6.39 -5.04
C THR A 113 7.86 7.15 -5.72
N ILE A 114 7.11 7.96 -4.95
CA ILE A 114 6.04 8.84 -5.49
C ILE A 114 6.61 9.84 -6.51
N ASN A 115 7.79 10.40 -6.25
CA ASN A 115 8.44 11.34 -7.17
C ASN A 115 8.71 10.72 -8.54
N LEU A 116 9.13 9.45 -8.58
CA LEU A 116 9.31 8.72 -9.85
C LEU A 116 7.98 8.53 -10.58
N GLN A 117 6.89 8.21 -9.86
CA GLN A 117 5.56 8.10 -10.47
C GLN A 117 5.11 9.43 -11.07
N GLU A 118 5.30 10.53 -10.35
CA GLU A 118 4.94 11.88 -10.81
C GLU A 118 5.76 12.30 -12.01
N GLN A 119 7.05 11.94 -12.07
CA GLN A 119 7.86 12.16 -13.25
C GLN A 119 7.29 11.46 -14.48
N LEU A 120 6.86 10.19 -14.36
CA LEU A 120 6.24 9.46 -15.47
C LEU A 120 4.94 10.13 -15.93
N VAL A 121 4.10 10.55 -14.99
CA VAL A 121 2.74 11.07 -15.27
C VAL A 121 2.75 12.55 -15.68
N ALA A 122 3.72 13.34 -15.24
CA ALA A 122 3.83 14.76 -15.56
C ALA A 122 4.68 15.03 -16.82
N LYS A 123 5.55 14.09 -17.21
CA LYS A 123 6.47 14.26 -18.34
C LYS A 123 6.35 13.16 -19.38
N ASP A 124 6.71 11.93 -19.03
CA ASP A 124 6.93 10.86 -20.03
C ASP A 124 5.64 10.40 -20.71
N LEU A 125 4.57 10.16 -19.95
CA LEU A 125 3.26 9.76 -20.46
C LEU A 125 2.54 10.89 -21.25
N PRO A 126 2.51 12.15 -20.78
CA PRO A 126 2.03 13.28 -21.59
C PRO A 126 2.81 13.46 -22.89
N PHE A 127 4.14 13.32 -22.85
CA PHE A 127 4.97 13.35 -24.04
C PHE A 127 4.60 12.24 -25.03
N LEU A 128 4.43 11.00 -24.55
CA LEU A 128 4.00 9.88 -25.40
C LEU A 128 2.57 10.07 -25.94
N ALA A 129 1.68 10.70 -25.17
CA ALA A 129 0.35 11.06 -25.65
C ALA A 129 0.41 12.06 -26.82
N GLN A 130 1.34 13.02 -26.77
CA GLN A 130 1.59 13.94 -27.88
C GLN A 130 2.26 13.23 -29.07
N ALA A 131 3.28 12.41 -28.82
CA ALA A 131 4.01 11.69 -29.87
C ALA A 131 3.09 10.73 -30.64
N PHE A 132 2.16 10.08 -29.95
CA PHE A 132 1.19 9.17 -30.55
C PHE A 132 -0.14 9.81 -30.92
N ALA A 133 -0.24 11.14 -30.87
CA ALA A 133 -1.44 11.86 -31.28
C ALA A 133 -1.79 11.51 -32.74
N GLY A 134 -3.03 11.08 -32.97
CA GLY A 134 -3.51 10.63 -34.28
C GLY A 134 -3.15 9.19 -34.65
N LYS A 135 -2.28 8.50 -33.89
CA LYS A 135 -1.99 7.07 -34.05
C LYS A 135 -2.81 6.20 -33.09
N GLN A 136 -2.87 6.58 -31.82
CA GLN A 136 -3.61 5.84 -30.79
C GLN A 136 -4.04 6.74 -29.63
N SER A 137 -5.05 6.30 -28.87
CA SER A 137 -5.44 6.97 -27.62
C SER A 137 -4.50 6.56 -26.49
N VAL A 138 -3.88 7.54 -25.83
CA VAL A 138 -3.05 7.32 -24.64
C VAL A 138 -3.83 7.77 -23.41
N ARG A 139 -4.27 6.81 -22.60
CA ARG A 139 -4.96 7.07 -21.32
C ARG A 139 -4.13 6.50 -20.17
N PHE A 140 -3.83 7.32 -19.19
CA PHE A 140 -3.05 6.89 -18.03
C PHE A 140 -3.60 7.51 -16.75
N ALA A 141 -3.26 6.90 -15.62
CA ALA A 141 -3.66 7.39 -14.30
C ALA A 141 -2.58 7.14 -13.25
N LEU A 142 -2.47 8.08 -12.31
CA LEU A 142 -1.63 7.97 -11.12
C LEU A 142 -2.46 7.46 -9.95
N MET A 143 -2.00 6.39 -9.31
CA MET A 143 -2.60 5.80 -8.13
C MET A 143 -1.64 5.88 -6.95
N LYS A 144 -2.04 6.61 -5.90
CA LYS A 144 -1.30 6.74 -4.64
C LYS A 144 -2.01 5.97 -3.52
N GLY A 145 -1.30 5.73 -2.41
CA GLY A 145 -1.93 5.18 -1.21
C GLY A 145 -2.96 6.14 -0.61
N TRP A 146 -3.97 5.62 0.09
CA TRP A 146 -5.10 6.40 0.65
C TRP A 146 -4.67 7.66 1.40
N ARG A 147 -3.66 7.55 2.27
CA ARG A 147 -3.15 8.67 3.07
C ARG A 147 -2.48 9.78 2.25
N ASN A 148 -2.32 9.62 0.93
CA ASN A 148 -1.86 10.70 0.06
C ASN A 148 -3.00 11.58 -0.44
N TYR A 149 -4.26 11.25 -0.16
CA TYR A 149 -5.41 12.04 -0.58
C TYR A 149 -6.09 12.70 0.61
N LEU A 150 -6.50 13.95 0.44
CA LEU A 150 -7.39 14.65 1.37
C LEU A 150 -8.79 14.00 1.38
N CYS A 151 -9.37 13.81 2.56
CA CYS A 151 -10.76 13.40 2.71
C CYS A 151 -11.64 14.59 3.10
N LEU A 152 -12.52 15.02 2.18
CA LEU A 152 -13.42 16.16 2.41
C LEU A 152 -14.35 15.97 3.61
N LEU A 153 -14.82 14.74 3.86
CA LEU A 153 -15.66 14.45 5.03
C LEU A 153 -14.88 14.66 6.34
N ARG A 154 -13.66 14.12 6.40
CA ARG A 154 -12.82 14.24 7.59
C ARG A 154 -12.32 15.65 7.80
N MET A 155 -11.99 16.38 6.72
CA MET A 155 -11.66 17.80 6.79
C MET A 155 -12.79 18.61 7.44
N ASN A 156 -14.04 18.42 6.99
CA ASN A 156 -15.19 19.10 7.58
C ASN A 156 -15.42 18.71 9.06
N GLN A 157 -15.18 17.45 9.42
CA GLN A 157 -15.26 16.99 10.81
C GLN A 157 -14.15 17.60 11.68
N ALA A 158 -12.92 17.61 11.20
CA ALA A 158 -11.76 18.15 11.89
C ALA A 158 -11.91 19.66 12.11
N GLU A 159 -12.46 20.40 11.15
CA GLU A 159 -12.77 21.82 11.31
C GLU A 159 -13.79 22.07 12.44
N LEU A 160 -14.91 21.34 12.43
CA LEU A 160 -15.95 21.47 13.46
C LEU A 160 -15.42 21.14 14.87
N LEU A 161 -14.51 20.17 14.95
CA LEU A 161 -13.90 19.72 16.19
C LEU A 161 -12.72 20.60 16.62
N GLY A 162 -12.06 21.27 15.67
CA GLY A 162 -10.75 21.88 15.86
C GLY A 162 -10.72 23.06 16.83
N ALA A 163 -11.86 23.75 17.01
CA ALA A 163 -12.00 24.78 18.04
C ALA A 163 -11.92 24.22 19.48
N THR A 164 -12.02 22.90 19.66
CA THR A 164 -12.07 22.28 21.00
C THR A 164 -11.03 21.18 21.23
N LEU A 165 -10.61 20.43 20.20
CA LEU A 165 -9.78 19.22 20.36
C LEU A 165 -8.30 19.39 20.05
N PHE A 166 -7.91 20.40 19.29
CA PHE A 166 -6.54 20.56 18.82
C PHE A 166 -5.84 21.76 19.49
N ASP A 167 -4.52 21.71 19.54
CA ASP A 167 -3.71 22.88 19.85
C ASP A 167 -3.88 23.93 18.74
N SER A 168 -3.69 25.21 19.05
CA SER A 168 -3.98 26.32 18.13
C SER A 168 -3.24 26.20 16.79
N SER A 169 -1.99 25.70 16.80
CA SER A 169 -1.20 25.50 15.58
C SER A 169 -1.81 24.47 14.63
N VAL A 170 -2.33 23.35 15.16
CA VAL A 170 -2.95 22.30 14.34
C VAL A 170 -4.29 22.77 13.77
N ALA A 171 -5.04 23.56 14.55
CA ALA A 171 -6.28 24.17 14.07
C ALA A 171 -6.04 25.13 12.88
N ASP A 172 -4.99 25.95 12.95
CA ASP A 172 -4.61 26.86 11.86
C ASP A 172 -4.19 26.11 10.58
N GLU A 173 -3.47 24.99 10.73
CA GLU A 173 -3.11 24.11 9.62
C GLU A 173 -4.36 23.48 8.97
N ILE A 174 -5.32 22.99 9.77
CA ILE A 174 -6.57 22.42 9.26
C ILE A 174 -7.37 23.47 8.47
N GLN A 175 -7.43 24.71 8.96
CA GLN A 175 -8.07 25.81 8.24
C GLN A 175 -7.38 26.10 6.90
N SER A 176 -6.05 26.13 6.88
CA SER A 176 -5.27 26.29 5.65
C SER A 176 -5.52 25.16 4.64
N LEU A 177 -5.62 23.92 5.12
CA LEU A 177 -5.94 22.75 4.30
C LEU A 177 -7.36 22.83 3.72
N LYS A 178 -8.33 23.38 4.45
CA LYS A 178 -9.68 23.62 3.94
C LYS A 178 -9.66 24.61 2.77
N GLU A 179 -8.96 25.72 2.89
CA GLU A 179 -8.84 26.71 1.81
C GLU A 179 -8.10 26.16 0.58
N TRP A 180 -7.10 25.31 0.80
CA TRP A 180 -6.43 24.58 -0.28
C TRP A 180 -7.35 23.56 -0.96
N SER A 181 -8.20 22.88 -0.20
CA SER A 181 -9.13 21.85 -0.72
C SER A 181 -10.08 22.38 -1.81
N ALA A 182 -10.38 23.68 -1.80
CA ALA A 182 -11.21 24.34 -2.80
C ALA A 182 -10.47 24.66 -4.12
N ARG A 183 -9.14 24.59 -4.12
CA ARG A 183 -8.28 24.98 -5.26
C ARG A 183 -7.49 23.82 -5.87
N THR A 184 -7.23 22.77 -5.10
CA THR A 184 -6.54 21.57 -5.59
C THR A 184 -7.36 20.81 -6.63
N THR A 185 -6.67 20.14 -7.55
CA THR A 185 -7.31 19.36 -8.62
C THR A 185 -7.44 17.88 -8.29
N ASP A 186 -6.48 17.31 -7.56
CA ASP A 186 -6.44 15.88 -7.24
C ASP A 186 -6.41 15.58 -5.73
N GLY A 187 -6.35 16.62 -4.88
CA GLY A 187 -6.32 16.50 -3.43
C GLY A 187 -5.10 15.77 -2.88
N SER A 188 -4.00 15.72 -3.63
CA SER A 188 -2.78 15.02 -3.26
C SER A 188 -1.95 15.79 -2.22
N LEU A 189 -1.39 15.08 -1.24
CA LEU A 189 -0.43 15.65 -0.29
C LEU A 189 0.79 16.28 -1.00
N SER A 190 1.23 15.69 -2.12
CA SER A 190 2.37 16.21 -2.90
C SER A 190 2.09 17.52 -3.65
N ASP A 191 0.82 17.91 -3.81
CA ASP A 191 0.44 19.19 -4.43
C ASP A 191 0.61 20.37 -3.46
N LEU A 192 0.85 20.11 -2.16
CA LEU A 192 1.09 21.14 -1.16
C LEU A 192 2.55 21.59 -1.20
N ALA A 193 2.77 22.88 -1.47
CA ALA A 193 4.12 23.47 -1.51
C ALA A 193 4.87 23.34 -0.17
N VAL A 194 4.13 23.40 0.95
CA VAL A 194 4.64 23.13 2.29
C VAL A 194 3.78 22.02 2.88
N PRO A 195 4.36 20.85 3.20
CA PRO A 195 3.60 19.76 3.78
C PRO A 195 3.13 20.15 5.20
N PRO A 196 1.89 19.83 5.57
CA PRO A 196 1.40 20.01 6.93
C PRO A 196 2.12 19.09 7.91
N SER A 197 1.97 19.38 9.19
CA SER A 197 2.39 18.49 10.26
C SER A 197 1.68 17.13 10.14
N SER A 198 2.35 16.08 10.60
CA SER A 198 1.78 14.74 10.60
C SER A 198 0.50 14.65 11.43
N GLU A 199 0.39 15.46 12.49
CA GLU A 199 -0.79 15.52 13.35
C GLU A 199 -1.98 16.14 12.60
N ALA A 200 -1.81 17.28 11.93
CA ALA A 200 -2.88 17.88 11.13
C ALA A 200 -3.30 16.98 9.97
N TRP A 201 -2.34 16.36 9.27
CA TRP A 201 -2.66 15.49 8.14
C TRP A 201 -3.36 14.19 8.55
N ASP A 202 -2.97 13.61 9.69
CA ASP A 202 -3.61 12.40 10.23
C ASP A 202 -5.11 12.61 10.48
N GLU A 203 -5.54 13.84 10.79
CA GLU A 203 -6.95 14.17 11.04
C GLU A 203 -7.78 14.27 9.75
N VAL A 204 -7.19 14.70 8.63
CA VAL A 204 -7.93 15.02 7.41
C VAL A 204 -7.69 14.07 6.24
N ALA A 205 -6.64 13.25 6.27
CA ALA A 205 -6.29 12.34 5.19
C ALA A 205 -7.32 11.21 4.99
N ALA A 206 -7.43 10.67 3.78
CA ALA A 206 -8.28 9.52 3.53
C ALA A 206 -7.71 8.24 4.18
N GLU A 207 -8.60 7.47 4.81
CA GLU A 207 -8.29 6.19 5.44
C GLU A 207 -9.26 5.13 4.92
N PRO A 208 -8.76 3.95 4.47
CA PRO A 208 -9.60 2.90 3.87
C PRO A 208 -10.63 2.36 4.85
N ASP A 209 -10.28 2.33 6.12
CA ASP A 209 -11.06 1.74 7.19
C ASP A 209 -12.09 2.69 7.81
N LEU A 210 -11.95 4.00 7.58
CA LEU A 210 -12.91 5.03 7.99
C LEU A 210 -13.86 5.47 6.86
N CYS A 211 -13.54 5.12 5.62
CA CYS A 211 -14.28 5.59 4.48
C CYS A 211 -15.65 4.89 4.35
N ILE A 212 -16.72 5.70 4.37
CA ILE A 212 -18.11 5.22 4.17
C ILE A 212 -18.52 5.08 2.69
N ARG A 213 -17.57 5.24 1.76
CA ARG A 213 -17.71 5.01 0.31
C ARG A 213 -18.92 5.75 -0.29
N GLN A 214 -19.81 5.04 -0.98
CA GLN A 214 -20.99 5.60 -1.66
C GLN A 214 -21.97 6.32 -0.71
N LYS A 215 -21.91 6.03 0.60
CA LYS A 215 -22.73 6.71 1.62
C LYS A 215 -22.15 8.07 2.01
N CYS A 216 -20.98 8.43 1.49
CA CYS A 216 -20.35 9.72 1.74
C CYS A 216 -21.06 10.83 0.93
N PRO A 217 -21.45 11.95 1.55
CA PRO A 217 -22.06 13.07 0.83
C PRO A 217 -21.10 13.70 -0.19
N HIS A 218 -19.79 13.51 -0.01
CA HIS A 218 -18.75 14.01 -0.92
C HIS A 218 -18.29 12.99 -1.96
N TYR A 219 -18.96 11.84 -2.13
CA TYR A 219 -18.47 10.72 -2.97
C TYR A 219 -18.18 11.14 -4.43
N GLN A 220 -19.01 12.01 -5.01
CA GLN A 220 -18.83 12.46 -6.40
C GLN A 220 -17.54 13.29 -6.57
N GLN A 221 -17.32 14.23 -5.66
CA GLN A 221 -16.14 15.11 -5.62
C GLN A 221 -14.96 14.53 -4.82
N CYS A 222 -15.01 13.25 -4.44
CA CYS A 222 -13.98 12.61 -3.63
C CYS A 222 -12.72 12.36 -4.45
N PHE A 223 -11.63 13.05 -4.11
CA PHE A 223 -10.33 12.94 -4.76
C PHE A 223 -9.84 11.49 -4.94
N MET A 224 -9.87 10.68 -3.87
CA MET A 224 -9.43 9.28 -3.91
C MET A 224 -10.28 8.42 -4.86
N PHE A 225 -11.62 8.57 -4.84
CA PHE A 225 -12.48 7.82 -5.75
C PHE A 225 -12.43 8.34 -7.19
N THR A 226 -12.17 9.63 -7.40
CA THR A 226 -11.88 10.19 -8.72
C THR A 226 -10.60 9.60 -9.31
N ALA A 227 -9.52 9.50 -8.52
CA ALA A 227 -8.29 8.83 -8.95
C ALA A 227 -8.54 7.36 -9.32
N ARG A 228 -9.31 6.62 -8.49
CA ARG A 228 -9.71 5.23 -8.79
C ARG A 228 -10.51 5.08 -10.08
N ARG A 229 -11.48 5.97 -10.33
CA ARG A 229 -12.26 5.97 -11.58
C ARG A 229 -11.36 6.21 -12.79
N ARG A 230 -10.48 7.21 -12.72
CA ARG A 230 -9.50 7.47 -13.79
C ARG A 230 -8.59 6.27 -14.04
N ALA A 231 -8.16 5.57 -12.99
CA ALA A 231 -7.34 4.37 -13.12
C ALA A 231 -8.11 3.19 -13.74
N ALA A 232 -9.41 3.06 -13.46
CA ALA A 232 -10.24 2.03 -14.11
C ALA A 232 -10.38 2.22 -15.63
N ASP A 233 -10.35 3.48 -16.11
CA ASP A 233 -10.46 3.83 -17.53
C ASP A 233 -9.10 3.95 -18.26
N ALA A 234 -7.99 3.81 -17.52
CA ALA A 234 -6.63 3.95 -18.03
C ALA A 234 -6.14 2.71 -18.79
N HIS A 235 -5.26 2.94 -19.77
CA HIS A 235 -4.43 1.90 -20.39
C HIS A 235 -3.21 1.57 -19.53
N VAL A 236 -2.57 2.60 -18.99
CA VAL A 236 -1.41 2.49 -18.11
C VAL A 236 -1.72 3.09 -16.75
N ILE A 237 -1.58 2.28 -15.70
CA ILE A 237 -1.74 2.72 -14.31
C ILE A 237 -0.34 2.85 -13.72
N VAL A 238 -0.04 3.98 -13.09
CA VAL A 238 1.24 4.20 -12.41
C VAL A 238 1.02 4.19 -10.89
N ALA A 239 1.80 3.40 -10.16
CA ALA A 239 1.75 3.26 -8.70
C ALA A 239 3.16 3.04 -8.13
N ASN A 240 3.32 3.00 -6.80
CA ASN A 240 4.58 2.50 -6.19
C ASN A 240 4.51 1.02 -5.84
N HIS A 241 5.67 0.44 -5.55
CA HIS A 241 5.83 -0.90 -5.00
C HIS A 241 5.01 -1.10 -3.72
N HIS A 242 4.95 -0.11 -2.82
CA HIS A 242 4.11 -0.20 -1.62
C HIS A 242 2.62 -0.39 -1.95
N LEU A 243 2.09 0.38 -2.91
CA LEU A 243 0.68 0.23 -3.30
C LEU A 243 0.44 -1.09 -4.04
N LEU A 244 1.39 -1.54 -4.86
CA LEU A 244 1.36 -2.86 -5.48
C LEU A 244 1.32 -3.98 -4.42
N MET A 245 2.18 -3.92 -3.40
CA MET A 245 2.23 -4.91 -2.34
C MET A 245 0.99 -4.86 -1.43
N ALA A 246 0.43 -3.67 -1.19
CA ALA A 246 -0.86 -3.54 -0.53
C ALA A 246 -1.99 -4.19 -1.35
N ASP A 247 -1.96 -4.05 -2.68
CA ASP A 247 -2.91 -4.70 -3.58
C ASP A 247 -2.79 -6.24 -3.52
N VAL A 248 -1.58 -6.78 -3.68
CA VAL A 248 -1.28 -8.21 -3.54
C VAL A 248 -1.77 -8.77 -2.21
N ALA A 249 -1.46 -8.10 -1.09
CA ALA A 249 -1.90 -8.55 0.24
C ALA A 249 -3.43 -8.63 0.37
N VAL A 250 -4.15 -7.66 -0.20
CA VAL A 250 -5.63 -7.68 -0.22
C VAL A 250 -6.14 -8.81 -1.11
N ARG A 251 -5.62 -8.94 -2.34
CA ARG A 251 -6.03 -9.98 -3.30
C ARG A 251 -5.84 -11.38 -2.76
N ARG A 252 -4.69 -11.62 -2.11
CA ARG A 252 -4.37 -12.87 -1.40
C ARG A 252 -5.39 -13.19 -0.32
N THR A 253 -5.71 -12.22 0.53
CA THR A 253 -6.65 -12.40 1.64
C THR A 253 -8.08 -12.67 1.15
N THR A 254 -8.50 -12.00 0.07
CA THR A 254 -9.83 -12.16 -0.52
C THR A 254 -9.93 -13.31 -1.52
N ASN A 255 -8.79 -13.91 -1.90
CA ASN A 255 -8.64 -14.83 -3.02
C ASN A 255 -9.33 -14.31 -4.30
N ASN A 256 -9.12 -13.03 -4.63
CA ASN A 256 -9.73 -12.37 -5.78
C ASN A 256 -8.64 -11.65 -6.60
N TRP A 257 -8.29 -12.25 -7.73
CA TRP A 257 -7.24 -11.78 -8.63
C TRP A 257 -7.80 -11.07 -9.88
N ASP A 258 -9.05 -11.34 -10.22
CA ASP A 258 -9.66 -10.90 -11.47
C ASP A 258 -10.38 -9.55 -11.34
N ASP A 259 -10.90 -9.21 -10.15
CA ASP A 259 -11.61 -7.95 -9.93
C ASP A 259 -10.69 -6.83 -9.43
N ALA A 260 -11.24 -5.62 -9.35
CA ALA A 260 -10.55 -4.49 -8.72
C ALA A 260 -10.46 -4.67 -7.19
N ALA A 261 -9.25 -4.51 -6.64
CA ALA A 261 -8.99 -4.53 -5.20
C ALA A 261 -8.53 -3.15 -4.71
N VAL A 262 -7.23 -2.97 -4.44
CA VAL A 262 -6.65 -1.66 -4.17
C VAL A 262 -6.40 -0.92 -5.49
N LEU A 263 -5.92 -1.67 -6.48
CA LEU A 263 -5.71 -1.28 -7.87
C LEU A 263 -6.78 -1.93 -8.76
N PRO A 264 -7.10 -1.34 -9.93
CA PRO A 264 -7.85 -2.02 -10.99
C PRO A 264 -7.20 -3.35 -11.39
N ALA A 265 -7.94 -4.25 -12.03
CA ALA A 265 -7.35 -5.45 -12.62
C ALA A 265 -6.35 -5.09 -13.73
N TYR A 266 -5.22 -5.80 -13.76
CA TYR A 266 -4.14 -5.66 -14.73
C TYR A 266 -3.62 -7.05 -15.10
N THR A 267 -3.28 -7.26 -16.38
CA THR A 267 -2.71 -8.51 -16.88
C THR A 267 -1.20 -8.39 -17.11
N ARG A 268 -0.69 -7.17 -17.23
CA ARG A 268 0.72 -6.86 -17.49
C ARG A 268 1.28 -5.97 -16.39
N LEU A 269 2.48 -6.29 -15.93
CA LEU A 269 3.18 -5.59 -14.85
C LEU A 269 4.57 -5.14 -15.30
N VAL A 270 4.91 -3.90 -15.01
CA VAL A 270 6.28 -3.38 -15.07
C VAL A 270 6.68 -2.93 -13.67
N VAL A 271 7.80 -3.45 -13.16
CA VAL A 271 8.43 -3.07 -11.90
C VAL A 271 9.72 -2.32 -12.22
N ASP A 272 9.69 -1.00 -12.10
CA ASP A 272 10.87 -0.15 -12.25
C ASP A 272 11.56 0.09 -10.90
N GLU A 273 12.89 0.07 -10.92
CA GLU A 273 13.74 -0.03 -9.74
C GLU A 273 13.44 -1.27 -8.87
N GLY A 274 13.24 -2.42 -9.55
CA GLY A 274 12.82 -3.67 -8.92
C GLY A 274 13.73 -4.24 -7.82
N HIS A 275 14.96 -3.72 -7.65
CA HIS A 275 15.79 -4.08 -6.49
C HIS A 275 15.18 -3.63 -5.14
N HIS A 276 14.23 -2.69 -5.16
CA HIS A 276 13.48 -2.26 -3.97
C HIS A 276 12.18 -3.06 -3.73
N LEU A 277 11.79 -3.96 -4.65
CA LEU A 277 10.50 -4.66 -4.57
C LEU A 277 10.38 -5.53 -3.32
N GLU A 278 11.45 -6.23 -2.94
CA GLU A 278 11.46 -7.11 -1.75
C GLU A 278 11.36 -6.32 -0.44
N GLU A 279 11.98 -5.14 -0.37
CA GLU A 279 11.84 -4.25 0.79
C GLU A 279 10.39 -3.77 0.92
N ALA A 280 9.77 -3.38 -0.20
CA ALA A 280 8.36 -3.04 -0.22
C ALA A 280 7.47 -4.23 0.17
N ALA A 281 7.79 -5.44 -0.30
CA ALA A 281 7.08 -6.66 0.06
C ALA A 281 7.18 -6.94 1.56
N SER A 282 8.38 -6.80 2.13
CA SER A 282 8.65 -6.97 3.57
C SER A 282 7.75 -6.06 4.43
N ALA A 283 7.56 -4.81 3.99
CA ALA A 283 6.75 -3.83 4.72
C ALA A 283 5.25 -4.17 4.77
N HIS A 284 4.73 -4.89 3.77
CA HIS A 284 3.31 -5.23 3.66
C HIS A 284 2.98 -6.67 4.06
N LEU A 285 3.94 -7.59 3.94
CA LEU A 285 3.82 -8.99 4.33
C LEU A 285 4.24 -9.23 5.79
N GLY A 286 4.98 -8.28 6.38
CA GLY A 286 5.27 -8.24 7.80
C GLY A 286 4.23 -7.47 8.63
N ALA A 287 4.44 -7.46 9.94
CA ALA A 287 3.63 -6.68 10.87
C ALA A 287 4.53 -5.97 11.89
N SER A 288 4.13 -4.76 12.29
CA SER A 288 4.84 -3.98 13.31
C SER A 288 3.90 -3.22 14.22
N SER A 289 4.31 -3.03 15.47
CA SER A 289 3.58 -2.26 16.46
C SER A 289 4.56 -1.53 17.38
N SER A 290 4.28 -0.26 17.67
CA SER A 290 5.09 0.59 18.53
C SER A 290 4.31 1.14 19.72
N ARG A 291 5.03 1.59 20.75
CA ARG A 291 4.43 2.24 21.93
C ARG A 291 3.59 3.43 21.49
N ARG A 292 4.13 4.27 20.61
CA ARG A 292 3.44 5.45 20.07
C ARG A 292 2.16 5.08 19.32
N SER A 293 2.18 4.06 18.47
CA SER A 293 0.97 3.63 17.73
C SER A 293 -0.13 3.11 18.67
N LEU A 294 0.24 2.39 19.74
CA LEU A 294 -0.71 1.92 20.74
C LEU A 294 -1.33 3.07 21.51
N ASN A 295 -0.49 3.97 22.03
CA ASN A 295 -0.97 5.13 22.78
C ASN A 295 -1.89 6.01 21.93
N ARG A 296 -1.56 6.23 20.65
CA ARG A 296 -2.41 6.98 19.72
C ARG A 296 -3.76 6.29 19.50
N LEU A 297 -3.78 4.97 19.30
CA LEU A 297 -5.03 4.21 19.13
C LEU A 297 -5.93 4.30 20.38
N LEU A 298 -5.36 4.08 21.56
CA LEU A 298 -6.09 4.13 22.83
C LEU A 298 -6.54 5.56 23.19
N ALA A 299 -5.79 6.59 22.79
CA ALA A 299 -6.18 8.00 22.96
C ALA A 299 -7.32 8.40 22.02
N ARG A 300 -7.36 7.86 20.79
CA ARG A 300 -8.48 8.08 19.85
C ARG A 300 -9.81 7.55 20.38
N LEU A 301 -9.77 6.46 21.15
CA LEU A 301 -10.95 5.94 21.84
C LEU A 301 -11.43 6.86 22.97
N ASP A 302 -10.51 7.33 23.80
CA ASP A 302 -10.79 8.29 24.87
C ASP A 302 -9.50 9.03 25.29
N LYS A 303 -9.48 10.35 25.22
CA LYS A 303 -8.45 11.21 25.79
C LYS A 303 -9.14 12.21 26.72
N ARG A 304 -9.17 11.88 28.02
CA ARG A 304 -9.73 12.72 29.09
C ARG A 304 -11.20 13.11 28.84
N GLY A 305 -12.04 12.13 28.46
CA GLY A 305 -13.47 12.34 28.23
C GLY A 305 -13.80 12.87 26.83
N ARG A 306 -12.85 12.82 25.90
CA ARG A 306 -13.03 13.18 24.48
C ARG A 306 -12.59 12.03 23.59
N GLY A 307 -13.20 11.82 22.43
CA GLY A 307 -12.83 10.75 21.50
C GLY A 307 -14.03 9.89 21.10
N LEU A 308 -13.76 8.72 20.51
CA LEU A 308 -14.80 7.89 19.90
C LEU A 308 -15.84 7.39 20.91
N ILE A 309 -15.42 6.96 22.11
CA ILE A 309 -16.33 6.43 23.13
C ILE A 309 -17.24 7.54 23.70
N PRO A 310 -16.73 8.70 24.14
CA PRO A 310 -17.58 9.81 24.56
C PRO A 310 -18.57 10.26 23.48
N THR A 311 -18.15 10.34 22.21
CA THR A 311 -19.02 10.68 21.07
C THR A 311 -20.11 9.63 20.87
N LEU A 312 -19.76 8.35 20.92
CA LEU A 312 -20.72 7.24 20.87
C LEU A 312 -21.74 7.34 22.02
N MET A 313 -21.27 7.56 23.25
CA MET A 313 -22.14 7.68 24.42
C MET A 313 -23.08 8.89 24.33
N ALA A 314 -22.58 10.04 23.86
CA ALA A 314 -23.41 11.24 23.66
C ALA A 314 -24.52 10.97 22.64
N ARG A 315 -24.19 10.30 21.52
CA ARG A 315 -25.17 9.93 20.50
C ARG A 315 -26.20 8.93 21.03
N LEU A 316 -25.77 7.87 21.72
CA LEU A 316 -26.69 6.89 22.32
C LEU A 316 -27.59 7.54 23.40
N SER A 317 -27.06 8.50 24.16
CA SER A 317 -27.82 9.20 25.20
C SER A 317 -28.88 10.16 24.66
N SER A 318 -28.78 10.56 23.38
CA SER A 318 -29.79 11.39 22.72
C SER A 318 -31.07 10.61 22.38
N ASP A 319 -31.01 9.28 22.35
CA ASP A 319 -32.13 8.39 22.05
C ASP A 319 -32.66 7.68 23.33
N ARG A 320 -33.12 8.48 24.30
CA ARG A 320 -33.48 8.00 25.66
C ARG A 320 -34.66 7.02 25.71
N GLY A 321 -35.46 6.95 24.64
CA GLY A 321 -36.61 6.04 24.54
C GLY A 321 -36.27 4.67 23.95
N ASP A 322 -35.04 4.48 23.45
CA ASP A 322 -34.64 3.26 22.78
C ASP A 322 -33.95 2.27 23.73
N ALA A 323 -34.59 1.13 23.97
CA ALA A 323 -34.04 0.04 24.77
C ALA A 323 -32.67 -0.44 24.25
N PHE A 324 -32.44 -0.39 22.93
CA PHE A 324 -31.14 -0.73 22.36
C PHE A 324 -30.06 0.30 22.68
N ALA A 325 -30.40 1.60 22.71
CA ALA A 325 -29.48 2.66 23.08
C ALA A 325 -29.05 2.54 24.55
N LEU A 326 -29.99 2.25 25.46
CA LEU A 326 -29.69 1.98 26.87
C LEU A 326 -28.79 0.75 27.04
N ALA A 327 -29.12 -0.37 26.40
CA ALA A 327 -28.30 -1.58 26.45
C ALA A 327 -26.88 -1.37 25.89
N ASN A 328 -26.73 -0.53 24.87
CA ASN A 328 -25.43 -0.14 24.33
C ASN A 328 -24.65 0.75 25.29
N LEU A 329 -25.30 1.69 25.99
CA LEU A 329 -24.66 2.52 27.02
C LEU A 329 -24.13 1.66 28.17
N ASP A 330 -24.90 0.69 28.64
CA ASP A 330 -24.45 -0.23 29.69
C ASP A 330 -23.28 -1.09 29.23
N LEU A 331 -23.34 -1.62 28.01
CA LEU A 331 -22.23 -2.36 27.41
C LEU A 331 -20.95 -1.49 27.32
N VAL A 332 -21.07 -0.23 26.89
CA VAL A 332 -19.92 0.69 26.84
C VAL A 332 -19.36 0.92 28.24
N ARG A 333 -20.22 1.21 29.23
CA ARG A 333 -19.78 1.54 30.60
C ARG A 333 -19.21 0.37 31.37
N GLN A 334 -19.83 -0.80 31.26
CA GLN A 334 -19.50 -1.97 32.07
C GLN A 334 -18.46 -2.87 31.42
N ARG A 335 -18.25 -2.77 30.09
CA ARG A 335 -17.33 -3.66 29.36
C ARG A 335 -16.24 -2.92 28.61
N ILE A 336 -16.59 -1.97 27.74
CA ILE A 336 -15.61 -1.29 26.89
C ILE A 336 -14.69 -0.38 27.71
N LEU A 337 -15.22 0.45 28.60
CA LEU A 337 -14.40 1.36 29.41
C LEU A 337 -13.40 0.62 30.33
N PRO A 338 -13.79 -0.44 31.08
CA PRO A 338 -12.83 -1.25 31.83
C PRO A 338 -11.76 -1.91 30.96
N ALA A 339 -12.13 -2.46 29.80
CA ALA A 339 -11.17 -3.06 28.88
C ALA A 339 -10.20 -2.02 28.29
N LEU A 340 -10.65 -0.80 28.01
CA LEU A 340 -9.78 0.29 27.59
C LEU A 340 -8.77 0.68 28.68
N ALA A 341 -9.21 0.75 29.93
CA ALA A 341 -8.31 0.99 31.07
C ALA A 341 -7.27 -0.13 31.22
N GLY A 342 -7.71 -1.39 31.13
CA GLY A 342 -6.83 -2.56 31.14
C GLY A 342 -5.82 -2.54 29.99
N ALA A 343 -6.26 -2.23 28.77
CA ALA A 343 -5.38 -2.14 27.60
C ALA A 343 -4.30 -1.04 27.76
N ARG A 344 -4.61 0.09 28.43
CA ARG A 344 -3.61 1.13 28.71
C ARG A 344 -2.55 0.66 29.70
N GLU A 345 -2.98 0.09 30.82
CA GLU A 345 -2.08 -0.38 31.86
C GLU A 345 -1.18 -1.51 31.34
N LYS A 346 -1.77 -2.53 30.73
CA LYS A 346 -1.03 -3.69 30.21
C LYS A 346 -0.20 -3.32 28.99
N GLY A 347 -0.70 -2.41 28.16
CA GLY A 347 0.04 -1.83 27.04
C GLY A 347 1.33 -1.14 27.48
N ALA A 348 1.25 -0.27 28.49
CA ALA A 348 2.42 0.38 29.06
C ALA A 348 3.42 -0.65 29.59
N LEU A 349 2.95 -1.62 30.38
CA LEU A 349 3.79 -2.67 30.95
C LEU A 349 4.51 -3.52 29.88
N VAL A 350 3.80 -3.94 28.81
CA VAL A 350 4.41 -4.69 27.71
C VAL A 350 5.56 -3.89 27.09
N PHE A 351 5.32 -2.62 26.75
CA PHE A 351 6.33 -1.78 26.11
C PHE A 351 7.50 -1.46 27.05
N ASP A 352 7.25 -1.26 28.34
CA ASP A 352 8.29 -1.01 29.36
C ASP A 352 9.21 -2.23 29.53
N LEU A 353 8.64 -3.44 29.51
CA LEU A 353 9.38 -4.69 29.62
C LEU A 353 10.27 -4.96 28.40
N ILE A 354 9.76 -4.74 27.18
CA ILE A 354 10.57 -4.93 25.96
C ILE A 354 11.62 -3.82 25.78
N GLU A 355 11.32 -2.60 26.21
CA GLU A 355 12.31 -1.52 26.24
C GLU A 355 13.43 -1.83 27.22
N ALA A 356 13.10 -2.37 28.40
CA ALA A 356 14.11 -2.84 29.35
C ALA A 356 14.96 -3.97 28.74
N ALA A 357 14.36 -4.94 28.05
CA ALA A 357 15.11 -6.00 27.36
C ALA A 357 16.04 -5.45 26.27
N LEU A 358 15.58 -4.46 25.49
CA LEU A 358 16.41 -3.79 24.49
C LEU A 358 17.57 -3.04 25.14
N ARG A 359 17.32 -2.28 26.22
CA ARG A 359 18.38 -1.60 26.97
C ARG A 359 19.38 -2.57 27.59
N ASP A 360 18.92 -3.67 28.17
CA ASP A 360 19.76 -4.73 28.77
C ASP A 360 20.70 -5.36 27.72
N SER A 361 20.31 -5.36 26.43
CA SER A 361 21.16 -5.84 25.32
C SER A 361 22.30 -4.88 24.93
N GLY A 362 22.22 -3.60 25.31
CA GLY A 362 23.17 -2.56 24.90
C GLY A 362 23.09 -2.16 23.42
N GLN A 363 22.09 -2.64 22.67
CA GLN A 363 21.92 -2.38 21.23
C GLN A 363 20.69 -1.50 20.96
N GLN A 364 20.68 -0.82 19.79
CA GLN A 364 19.50 -0.09 19.31
C GLN A 364 18.42 -1.00 18.71
N THR A 365 18.84 -2.21 18.30
CA THR A 365 17.98 -3.25 17.74
C THR A 365 18.35 -4.59 18.37
N LEU A 366 17.37 -5.29 18.92
CA LEU A 366 17.50 -6.63 19.49
C LEU A 366 16.76 -7.63 18.59
N ARG A 367 17.48 -8.55 17.97
CA ARG A 367 16.88 -9.63 17.17
C ARG A 367 16.22 -10.66 18.09
N ILE A 368 14.98 -11.04 17.78
CA ILE A 368 14.25 -12.09 18.50
C ILE A 368 14.52 -13.42 17.78
N THR A 369 15.37 -14.24 18.37
CA THR A 369 15.66 -15.62 17.93
C THR A 369 14.90 -16.63 18.80
N THR A 370 15.08 -17.93 18.55
CA THR A 370 14.55 -18.99 19.40
C THR A 370 15.05 -18.90 20.84
N GLU A 371 16.25 -18.35 21.07
CA GLU A 371 16.81 -18.10 22.40
C GLU A 371 15.99 -17.08 23.21
N PHE A 372 15.27 -16.18 22.54
CA PHE A 372 14.42 -15.19 23.22
C PHE A 372 13.32 -15.85 24.05
N ALA A 373 12.90 -17.08 23.73
CA ALA A 373 11.96 -17.85 24.54
C ALA A 373 12.44 -18.09 25.98
N PHE A 374 13.76 -18.05 26.21
CA PHE A 374 14.38 -18.21 27.53
C PHE A 374 14.79 -16.87 28.19
N HIS A 375 14.51 -15.74 27.53
CA HIS A 375 14.94 -14.43 28.00
C HIS A 375 14.32 -14.06 29.37
N PRO A 376 15.07 -13.43 30.30
CA PRO A 376 14.58 -13.09 31.64
C PRO A 376 13.32 -12.20 31.67
N VAL A 377 13.04 -11.47 30.59
CA VAL A 377 11.84 -10.63 30.44
C VAL A 377 10.54 -11.40 30.66
N TRP A 378 10.51 -12.70 30.35
CA TRP A 378 9.34 -13.55 30.58
C TRP A 378 9.05 -13.73 32.07
N LYS A 379 10.10 -13.94 32.88
CA LYS A 379 10.01 -14.02 34.34
C LYS A 379 9.59 -12.69 34.97
N ARG A 380 9.91 -11.57 34.32
CA ARG A 380 9.45 -10.22 34.70
C ARG A 380 7.97 -9.96 34.36
N GLY A 381 7.28 -10.92 33.75
CA GLY A 381 5.82 -10.86 33.53
C GLY A 381 5.38 -10.51 32.12
N LEU A 382 6.27 -10.50 31.11
CA LEU A 382 5.91 -10.11 29.73
C LEU A 382 4.77 -10.97 29.16
N ASN A 383 4.77 -12.28 29.43
CA ASN A 383 3.73 -13.16 28.89
C ASN A 383 2.34 -12.83 29.46
N ALA A 384 2.24 -12.59 30.77
CA ALA A 384 0.98 -12.24 31.41
C ALA A 384 0.48 -10.86 30.91
N ALA A 385 1.37 -9.86 30.88
CA ALA A 385 1.04 -8.53 30.39
C ALA A 385 0.56 -8.55 28.92
N LEU A 386 1.22 -9.34 28.06
CA LEU A 386 0.83 -9.51 26.67
C LEU A 386 -0.52 -10.21 26.54
N THR A 387 -0.76 -11.31 27.27
CA THR A 387 -2.06 -11.99 27.30
C THR A 387 -3.19 -11.05 27.69
N ASP A 388 -3.01 -10.29 28.78
CA ASP A 388 -4.04 -9.40 29.29
C ASP A 388 -4.32 -8.23 28.33
N LEU A 389 -3.28 -7.73 27.65
CA LEU A 389 -3.42 -6.70 26.62
C LEU A 389 -4.24 -7.22 25.43
N LEU A 390 -3.88 -8.38 24.90
CA LEU A 390 -4.57 -9.02 23.77
C LEU A 390 -6.03 -9.35 24.13
N ALA A 391 -6.27 -9.88 25.34
CA ALA A 391 -7.62 -10.14 25.84
C ALA A 391 -8.45 -8.85 25.97
N SER A 392 -7.85 -7.76 26.46
CA SER A 392 -8.53 -6.46 26.57
C SER A 392 -8.89 -5.88 25.21
N MET A 393 -7.98 -5.97 24.24
CA MET A 393 -8.24 -5.58 22.85
C MET A 393 -9.36 -6.42 22.23
N LYS A 394 -9.32 -7.74 22.42
CA LYS A 394 -10.33 -8.65 21.88
C LYS A 394 -11.72 -8.38 22.47
N LEU A 395 -11.79 -8.14 23.78
CA LEU A 395 -13.04 -7.76 24.45
C LEU A 395 -13.62 -6.48 23.85
N MET A 396 -12.80 -5.45 23.61
CA MET A 396 -13.27 -4.22 22.98
C MET A 396 -13.76 -4.47 21.56
N GLU A 397 -13.03 -5.24 20.74
CA GLU A 397 -13.41 -5.60 19.38
C GLU A 397 -14.78 -6.29 19.32
N ASP A 398 -14.99 -7.32 20.16
CA ASP A 398 -16.24 -8.08 20.21
C ASP A 398 -17.42 -7.19 20.63
N ASN A 399 -17.21 -6.29 21.59
CA ASN A 399 -18.23 -5.37 22.06
C ASN A 399 -18.51 -4.23 21.05
N PHE A 400 -17.49 -3.73 20.33
CA PHE A 400 -17.68 -2.79 19.23
C PHE A 400 -18.46 -3.40 18.08
N LYS A 401 -18.25 -4.70 17.77
CA LYS A 401 -19.06 -5.43 16.81
C LYS A 401 -20.54 -5.44 17.22
N VAL A 402 -20.85 -5.79 18.47
CA VAL A 402 -22.24 -5.77 18.98
C VAL A 402 -22.87 -4.38 18.88
N VAL A 403 -22.16 -3.33 19.27
CA VAL A 403 -22.65 -1.94 19.16
C VAL A 403 -22.90 -1.57 17.70
N ARG A 404 -21.96 -1.89 16.81
CA ARG A 404 -22.07 -1.61 15.38
C ARG A 404 -23.26 -2.31 14.74
N ASP A 405 -23.46 -3.59 15.01
CA ASP A 405 -24.52 -4.39 14.40
C ASP A 405 -25.90 -3.82 14.78
N ARG A 406 -26.05 -3.34 16.03
CA ARG A 406 -27.25 -2.64 16.51
C ARG A 406 -27.42 -1.23 15.95
N LEU A 407 -26.34 -0.49 15.72
CA LEU A 407 -26.40 0.82 15.08
C LEU A 407 -26.77 0.71 13.59
N ASN A 408 -26.27 -0.32 12.92
CA ASN A 408 -26.46 -0.53 11.49
C ASN A 408 -27.94 -0.79 11.14
N SER A 409 -28.69 -1.46 12.01
CA SER A 409 -30.13 -1.72 11.79
C SER A 409 -30.99 -0.44 11.74
N LYS A 410 -30.45 0.71 12.17
CA LYS A 410 -31.11 2.02 12.16
C LYS A 410 -30.39 3.07 11.32
N ALA A 411 -29.40 2.68 10.51
CA ALA A 411 -28.53 3.63 9.84
C ALA A 411 -29.20 4.30 8.63
N SER A 412 -29.71 5.52 8.83
CA SER A 412 -30.20 6.40 7.76
C SER A 412 -29.41 7.72 7.65
N ASP A 413 -28.62 8.05 8.67
CA ASP A 413 -27.84 9.29 8.78
C ASP A 413 -26.35 9.02 8.55
N THR A 414 -25.71 9.87 7.73
CA THR A 414 -24.26 9.91 7.49
C THR A 414 -23.44 9.89 8.79
N GLY A 415 -23.91 10.56 9.85
CA GLY A 415 -23.23 10.57 11.15
C GLY A 415 -23.13 9.17 11.78
N ILE A 416 -24.17 8.35 11.66
CA ILE A 416 -24.17 6.96 12.15
C ILE A 416 -23.22 6.11 11.31
N TYR A 417 -23.22 6.29 9.98
CA TYR A 417 -22.29 5.59 9.11
C TYR A 417 -20.82 5.91 9.43
N SER A 418 -20.51 7.18 9.70
CA SER A 418 -19.17 7.60 10.11
C SER A 418 -18.78 6.95 11.45
N LEU A 419 -19.70 6.91 12.42
CA LEU A 419 -19.44 6.29 13.72
C LEU A 419 -19.21 4.77 13.61
N ILE A 420 -20.00 4.08 12.78
CA ILE A 420 -19.83 2.66 12.47
C ILE A 420 -18.46 2.41 11.83
N ALA A 421 -18.06 3.24 10.87
CA ALA A 421 -16.76 3.13 10.20
C ALA A 421 -15.60 3.37 11.16
N GLU A 422 -15.71 4.36 12.06
CA GLU A 422 -14.73 4.63 13.12
C GLU A 422 -14.55 3.43 14.06
N LEU A 423 -15.65 2.84 14.55
CA LEU A 423 -15.61 1.66 15.41
C LEU A 423 -14.98 0.46 14.68
N GLN A 424 -15.30 0.27 13.40
CA GLN A 424 -14.71 -0.79 12.58
C GLN A 424 -13.23 -0.55 12.30
N GLY A 425 -12.82 0.69 12.02
CA GLY A 425 -11.42 1.06 11.80
C GLY A 425 -10.57 0.86 13.04
N VAL A 426 -11.04 1.32 14.20
CA VAL A 426 -10.37 1.06 15.49
C VAL A 426 -10.26 -0.44 15.76
N SER A 427 -11.31 -1.23 15.52
CA SER A 427 -11.29 -2.69 15.72
C SER A 427 -10.22 -3.36 14.84
N ARG A 428 -10.15 -3.04 13.54
CA ARG A 428 -9.12 -3.57 12.63
C ARG A 428 -7.70 -3.17 13.05
N ARG A 429 -7.51 -1.95 13.54
CA ARG A 429 -6.21 -1.49 14.05
C ARG A 429 -5.80 -2.23 15.32
N MET A 430 -6.74 -2.53 16.22
CA MET A 430 -6.47 -3.36 17.40
C MET A 430 -6.04 -4.77 16.99
N GLU A 431 -6.77 -5.39 16.06
CA GLU A 431 -6.46 -6.72 15.53
C GLU A 431 -5.05 -6.76 14.90
N ALA A 432 -4.74 -5.83 14.00
CA ALA A 432 -3.42 -5.73 13.37
C ALA A 432 -2.28 -5.52 14.39
N MET A 433 -2.53 -4.73 15.43
CA MET A 433 -1.57 -4.51 16.51
C MET A 433 -1.37 -5.75 17.39
N GLY A 434 -2.46 -6.47 17.69
CA GLY A 434 -2.41 -7.73 18.40
C GLY A 434 -1.60 -8.78 17.63
N TYR A 435 -1.88 -8.92 16.33
CA TYR A 435 -1.14 -9.78 15.41
C TYR A 435 0.36 -9.43 15.33
N ALA A 436 0.70 -8.15 15.27
CA ALA A 436 2.10 -7.69 15.28
C ALA A 436 2.81 -8.04 16.60
N LEU A 437 2.17 -7.76 17.75
CA LEU A 437 2.73 -8.03 19.08
C LEU A 437 2.90 -9.53 19.33
N GLU A 438 1.88 -10.32 19.01
CA GLU A 438 1.88 -11.77 19.21
C GLU A 438 2.90 -12.44 18.29
N GLY A 439 2.87 -12.17 16.98
CA GLY A 439 3.80 -12.79 16.02
C GLY A 439 5.27 -12.41 16.23
N ALA A 440 5.54 -11.23 16.78
CA ALA A 440 6.90 -10.81 17.14
C ALA A 440 7.37 -11.43 18.45
N LEU A 441 6.55 -11.42 19.51
CA LEU A 441 6.98 -11.77 20.86
C LEU A 441 6.78 -13.25 21.21
N ARG A 442 5.87 -13.97 20.53
CA ARG A 442 5.60 -15.40 20.75
C ARG A 442 5.98 -16.21 19.49
N PRO A 443 7.27 -16.43 19.23
CA PRO A 443 7.69 -17.22 18.07
C PRO A 443 7.17 -18.66 18.16
N GLU A 444 6.77 -19.23 17.02
CA GLU A 444 6.40 -20.64 16.95
C GLU A 444 7.61 -21.57 17.23
N PRO A 445 7.40 -22.73 17.89
CA PRO A 445 8.47 -23.67 18.19
C PRO A 445 9.18 -24.28 16.97
N SER A 446 8.53 -24.26 15.80
CA SER A 446 9.02 -24.85 14.54
C SER A 446 10.21 -24.13 13.93
N GLY A 447 10.48 -22.88 14.34
CA GLY A 447 11.68 -22.12 13.95
C GLY A 447 11.70 -21.63 12.50
N GLU A 448 12.27 -20.45 12.30
CA GLU A 448 12.71 -19.90 10.99
C GLU A 448 11.65 -19.48 9.95
N SER A 449 10.35 -19.44 10.24
CA SER A 449 9.38 -18.89 9.29
C SER A 449 9.41 -17.35 9.16
N ALA A 450 10.06 -16.63 10.09
CA ALA A 450 10.08 -15.18 10.14
C ALA A 450 11.30 -14.57 10.85
N VAL A 451 11.75 -13.42 10.37
CA VAL A 451 12.69 -12.52 11.04
C VAL A 451 11.91 -11.61 11.98
N ARG A 452 12.36 -11.49 13.24
CA ARG A 452 11.69 -10.75 14.31
C ARG A 452 12.69 -9.87 15.04
N TRP A 453 12.29 -8.66 15.42
CA TRP A 453 13.15 -7.76 16.17
C TRP A 453 12.40 -6.73 17.01
N ILE A 454 13.09 -6.19 18.01
CA ILE A 454 12.70 -5.05 18.83
C ILE A 454 13.67 -3.92 18.51
N GLU A 455 13.19 -2.70 18.29
CA GLU A 455 14.04 -1.55 17.97
C GLU A 455 13.56 -0.29 18.68
N SER A 456 14.49 0.63 18.93
CA SER A 456 14.19 1.98 19.40
C SER A 456 14.18 2.96 18.22
N ARG A 457 13.04 3.60 17.97
CA ARG A 457 12.87 4.58 16.87
C ARG A 457 12.96 6.02 17.38
N GLY A 458 13.93 6.77 16.87
CA GLY A 458 14.05 8.23 17.05
C GLY A 458 14.58 8.67 18.43
N ARG A 459 14.67 9.99 18.62
CA ARG A 459 15.27 10.61 19.83
C ARG A 459 14.48 10.39 21.13
N GLU A 460 13.18 10.12 21.04
CA GLU A 460 12.29 9.92 22.20
C GLU A 460 12.19 8.45 22.69
N SER A 461 13.05 7.55 22.19
CA SER A 461 13.02 6.12 22.56
C SER A 461 11.67 5.43 22.32
N ASN A 462 11.04 5.66 21.17
CA ASN A 462 9.81 4.95 20.81
C ASN A 462 10.13 3.51 20.42
N VAL A 463 9.91 2.57 21.35
CA VAL A 463 10.15 1.15 21.10
C VAL A 463 9.08 0.55 20.18
N ALA A 464 9.53 -0.25 19.22
CA ALA A 464 8.71 -1.00 18.29
C ALA A 464 9.11 -2.47 18.26
N VAL A 465 8.14 -3.33 18.01
CA VAL A 465 8.35 -4.73 17.63
C VAL A 465 7.92 -4.92 16.19
N SER A 466 8.66 -5.75 15.46
CA SER A 466 8.40 -6.04 14.06
C SER A 466 8.70 -7.50 13.76
N TRP A 467 7.96 -8.05 12.80
CA TRP A 467 8.29 -9.33 12.22
C TRP A 467 7.91 -9.40 10.74
N VAL A 468 8.69 -10.16 9.96
CA VAL A 468 8.52 -10.34 8.51
C VAL A 468 8.78 -11.81 8.18
N PRO A 469 8.01 -12.47 7.30
CA PRO A 469 8.31 -13.83 6.84
C PRO A 469 9.75 -13.94 6.29
N LEU A 470 10.46 -15.04 6.59
CA LEU A 470 11.88 -15.20 6.25
C LEU A 470 12.11 -15.31 4.74
N ASN A 471 11.18 -15.96 4.03
CA ASN A 471 11.25 -16.15 2.59
C ASN A 471 10.03 -15.54 1.91
N LEU A 472 10.24 -14.39 1.26
CA LEU A 472 9.19 -13.68 0.51
C LEU A 472 9.07 -14.19 -0.93
N ALA A 473 10.08 -14.88 -1.46
CA ALA A 473 10.12 -15.30 -2.85
C ALA A 473 8.96 -16.26 -3.24
N PRO A 474 8.55 -17.25 -2.42
CA PRO A 474 7.36 -18.04 -2.73
C PRO A 474 6.10 -17.17 -2.80
N ILE A 475 5.97 -16.20 -1.90
CA ILE A 475 4.82 -15.29 -1.89
C ILE A 475 4.82 -14.42 -3.14
N LEU A 476 5.96 -13.80 -3.50
CA LEU A 476 6.04 -12.96 -4.69
C LEU A 476 5.83 -13.77 -5.98
N ARG A 477 6.35 -14.99 -6.07
CA ARG A 477 6.08 -15.89 -7.19
C ARG A 477 4.59 -16.19 -7.32
N ASP A 478 3.99 -16.77 -6.28
CA ASP A 478 2.63 -17.33 -6.33
C ASP A 478 1.55 -16.23 -6.35
N ASP A 479 1.81 -15.10 -5.68
CA ASP A 479 0.83 -14.02 -5.45
C ASP A 479 1.09 -12.76 -6.30
N LEU A 480 2.21 -12.67 -7.03
CA LEU A 480 2.47 -11.55 -7.96
C LEU A 480 2.84 -12.02 -9.36
N PHE A 481 3.93 -12.77 -9.53
CA PHE A 481 4.47 -13.09 -10.85
C PHE A 481 3.63 -14.13 -11.62
N GLU A 482 3.10 -15.15 -10.94
CA GLU A 482 2.19 -16.13 -11.54
C GLU A 482 0.75 -15.61 -11.71
N ARG A 483 0.45 -14.43 -11.16
CA ARG A 483 -0.87 -13.78 -11.23
C ARG A 483 -1.03 -12.81 -12.39
N VAL A 484 0.03 -12.60 -13.17
CA VAL A 484 0.04 -11.75 -14.36
C VAL A 484 0.54 -12.53 -15.56
N GLU A 485 0.07 -12.20 -16.76
CA GLU A 485 0.53 -12.83 -17.99
C GLU A 485 1.96 -12.39 -18.34
N THR A 486 2.29 -11.13 -18.04
CA THR A 486 3.66 -10.61 -18.18
C THR A 486 4.08 -9.82 -16.96
N ALA A 487 5.30 -10.06 -16.51
CA ALA A 487 6.02 -9.20 -15.60
C ALA A 487 7.38 -8.77 -16.18
N VAL A 488 7.65 -7.47 -16.18
CA VAL A 488 8.96 -6.92 -16.52
C VAL A 488 9.54 -6.29 -15.27
N VAL A 489 10.70 -6.74 -14.83
CA VAL A 489 11.44 -6.13 -13.72
C VAL A 489 12.68 -5.47 -14.29
N THR A 490 12.84 -4.18 -14.05
CA THR A 490 13.96 -3.39 -14.54
C THR A 490 14.61 -2.57 -13.43
N SER A 491 15.95 -2.48 -13.45
CA SER A 491 16.69 -1.53 -12.61
C SER A 491 18.10 -1.29 -13.20
N ALA A 492 18.80 -0.28 -12.69
CA ALA A 492 20.19 -0.03 -13.02
C ALA A 492 21.15 -1.07 -12.42
N THR A 493 20.74 -1.78 -11.37
CA THR A 493 21.58 -2.74 -10.63
C THR A 493 20.76 -3.96 -10.21
N LEU A 494 20.45 -4.85 -11.16
CA LEU A 494 19.74 -6.10 -10.87
C LEU A 494 20.70 -7.30 -10.82
N ALA A 495 21.75 -7.30 -11.63
CA ALA A 495 22.73 -8.36 -11.70
C ALA A 495 23.76 -8.20 -10.57
N ALA A 496 24.12 -9.33 -9.96
CA ALA A 496 25.25 -9.44 -9.06
C ALA A 496 26.26 -10.40 -9.71
N ASP A 497 27.51 -9.97 -9.86
CA ASP A 497 28.57 -10.75 -10.52
C ASP A 497 28.20 -11.22 -11.94
N GLY A 498 27.52 -10.35 -12.70
CA GLY A 498 27.07 -10.64 -14.07
C GLY A 498 25.91 -11.64 -14.20
N SER A 499 25.29 -12.03 -13.08
CA SER A 499 24.15 -12.96 -13.04
C SER A 499 22.94 -12.36 -12.32
N PHE A 500 21.74 -12.74 -12.77
CA PHE A 500 20.47 -12.43 -12.09
C PHE A 500 20.11 -13.46 -10.99
N ASP A 501 20.98 -14.43 -10.69
CA ASP A 501 20.68 -15.50 -9.71
C ASP A 501 20.35 -14.96 -8.31
N PHE A 502 20.98 -13.86 -7.91
CA PHE A 502 20.72 -13.24 -6.62
C PHE A 502 19.28 -12.72 -6.52
N ILE A 503 18.85 -11.92 -7.50
CA ILE A 503 17.50 -11.35 -7.49
C ILE A 503 16.43 -12.44 -7.71
N ARG A 504 16.72 -13.46 -8.54
CA ARG A 504 15.83 -14.60 -8.81
C ARG A 504 15.55 -15.48 -7.59
N LYS A 505 16.44 -15.49 -6.59
CA LYS A 505 16.20 -16.23 -5.33
C LYS A 505 15.32 -15.44 -4.35
N ARG A 506 15.16 -14.13 -4.57
CA ARG A 506 14.51 -13.20 -3.62
C ARG A 506 13.13 -12.72 -4.11
N LEU A 507 12.93 -12.68 -5.42
CA LEU A 507 11.65 -12.45 -6.11
C LEU A 507 11.07 -13.79 -6.57
#